data_AF-A0AAX3LTC0-F1
#
_entry.id   AF-A0AAX3LTC0-F1
#
_cell.length_a   1.000
_cell.length_b   1.000
_cell.length_c   1.000
_cell.angle_alpha   90.00
_cell.angle_beta   90.00
_cell.angle_gamma   90.00
#
_symmetry.space_group_name_H-M   'P 1'
#
loop_
_entity.id
_entity.type
_entity.pdbx_description
1 polymer ?
#
loop_
_entity_poly.entity_id
_entity_poly.type
_entity_poly.pdbx_seq_one_letter_code
_entity_poly.pdbx_strand_id
1 'polypeptide(L)'
;MRPWAAAVIAGGLGSAAQAQGVCSGEVVFQCATNAPEAEREQITVCQSDVRFEMVRHHLASGELRYDVPLTADGALTHYTFGWLDEETIKVELGFWDEPYAMPRILHMAVPWNEEEDEQRLDLPAEAWLQTADWQMPIEQELCLPQTVYADLATMELGFVDRGPVGLFFSGDEIVPTPETVGRARVQTDTTVSVYQWSSPNAATPVWWQLYDGDEVEVLAVHGAFGAVAIPIGVSECVVRPEDMGHPYNGPCATGWVDQQYLQMIQ
;
A
#
# COMPACT_ATOMS: atom_id res chain seq x y z
N MET A 1 14.11 2.18 -22.02
CA MET A 1 14.32 3.38 -21.18
C MET A 1 14.34 4.60 -22.09
N ARG A 2 13.19 5.27 -22.25
CA ARG A 2 13.07 6.55 -22.95
C ARG A 2 12.71 7.61 -21.89
N PRO A 3 13.31 8.81 -21.91
CA PRO A 3 13.07 9.82 -20.89
C PRO A 3 11.72 10.49 -21.13
N TRP A 4 10.89 10.57 -20.09
CA TRP A 4 9.61 11.26 -20.10
C TRP A 4 9.87 12.76 -19.90
N ALA A 5 9.20 13.59 -20.69
CA ALA A 5 9.34 15.04 -20.64
C ALA A 5 8.44 15.61 -19.53
N ALA A 6 9.04 16.17 -18.48
CA ALA A 6 8.31 16.86 -17.43
C ALA A 6 7.66 18.14 -17.98
N ALA A 7 6.33 18.17 -18.07
CA ALA A 7 5.56 19.38 -18.34
C ALA A 7 5.17 20.03 -17.00
N VAL A 8 5.87 21.13 -16.65
CA VAL A 8 5.48 22.00 -15.54
C VAL A 8 4.27 22.84 -15.96
N ILE A 9 3.12 22.65 -15.32
CA ILE A 9 1.99 23.59 -15.42
C ILE A 9 1.60 24.05 -14.01
N ALA A 10 2.01 25.28 -13.69
CA ALA A 10 1.47 26.05 -12.59
C ALA A 10 0.15 26.71 -13.00
N GLY A 11 -0.91 26.54 -12.22
CA GLY A 11 -2.07 27.46 -12.26
C GLY A 11 -3.43 26.88 -11.91
N GLY A 12 -3.72 26.79 -10.60
CA GLY A 12 -5.06 26.54 -10.05
C GLY A 12 -5.19 27.14 -8.64
N LEU A 13 -4.84 28.42 -8.50
CA LEU A 13 -4.83 29.15 -7.22
C LEU A 13 -6.26 29.45 -6.75
N GLY A 14 -6.78 28.59 -5.88
CA GLY A 14 -7.99 28.83 -5.09
C GLY A 14 -8.04 28.04 -3.78
N SER A 15 -7.45 26.84 -3.75
CA SER A 15 -7.41 25.97 -2.55
C SER A 15 -6.01 25.51 -2.14
N ALA A 16 -4.98 25.88 -2.90
CA ALA A 16 -3.59 25.49 -2.63
C ALA A 16 -3.02 26.08 -1.32
N ALA A 17 -3.62 27.14 -0.78
CA ALA A 17 -3.12 27.85 0.38
C ALA A 17 -3.26 27.09 1.72
N GLN A 18 -3.96 25.95 1.75
CA GLN A 18 -3.99 25.07 2.92
C GLN A 18 -3.16 23.79 2.75
N ALA A 19 -2.68 23.46 1.54
CA ALA A 19 -1.91 22.23 1.32
C ALA A 19 -0.49 22.27 1.92
N GLN A 20 0.13 23.46 2.00
CA GLN A 20 1.51 23.65 2.48
C GLN A 20 1.71 23.49 4.00
N GLY A 21 0.65 23.17 4.76
CA GLY A 21 0.73 22.91 6.21
C GLY A 21 0.32 21.51 6.63
N VAL A 22 0.07 20.59 5.69
CA VAL A 22 -0.67 19.34 5.99
C VAL A 22 0.23 18.10 6.08
N CYS A 23 1.30 17.97 5.29
CA CYS A 23 2.27 16.86 5.41
C CYS A 23 3.68 17.24 4.93
N SER A 24 4.67 16.39 5.19
CA SER A 24 6.06 16.62 4.80
C SER A 24 6.34 16.06 3.40
N GLY A 25 6.78 16.91 2.47
CA GLY A 25 7.15 16.50 1.10
C GLY A 25 6.32 17.14 -0.02
N GLU A 26 6.37 16.53 -1.20
CA GLU A 26 5.61 16.94 -2.39
C GLU A 26 4.22 16.30 -2.38
N VAL A 27 3.16 17.08 -2.64
CA VAL A 27 1.80 16.53 -2.71
C VAL A 27 1.62 15.78 -4.01
N VAL A 28 1.41 14.47 -3.92
CA VAL A 28 1.28 13.59 -5.09
C VAL A 28 -0.15 13.06 -5.28
N PHE A 29 -1.00 13.18 -4.27
CA PHE A 29 -2.43 12.92 -4.40
C PHE A 29 -3.25 13.81 -3.46
N GLN A 30 -4.43 14.21 -3.91
CA GLN A 30 -5.38 14.97 -3.11
C GLN A 30 -6.82 14.68 -3.55
N CYS A 31 -7.74 14.46 -2.60
CA CYS A 31 -9.18 14.41 -2.91
C CYS A 31 -10.04 14.84 -1.70
N ALA A 32 -11.22 15.41 -1.94
CA ALA A 32 -12.20 15.61 -0.90
C ALA A 32 -13.17 14.42 -0.83
N THR A 33 -13.59 14.00 0.36
CA THR A 33 -14.53 12.88 0.51
C THR A 33 -15.93 13.24 0.00
N ASN A 34 -16.65 12.23 -0.49
CA ASN A 34 -18.05 12.32 -0.93
C ASN A 34 -19.00 12.25 0.28
N ALA A 35 -18.75 13.10 1.26
CA ALA A 35 -19.58 13.30 2.43
C ALA A 35 -20.32 14.66 2.35
N PRO A 36 -21.38 14.85 3.18
CA PRO A 36 -22.00 16.15 3.36
C PRO A 36 -20.95 17.22 3.70
N GLU A 37 -21.17 18.47 3.27
CA GLU A 37 -20.19 19.56 3.40
C GLU A 37 -19.69 19.77 4.83
N ALA A 38 -20.56 19.56 5.82
CA ALA A 38 -20.25 19.72 7.24
C ALA A 38 -19.42 18.58 7.86
N GLU A 39 -19.22 17.48 7.14
CA GLU A 39 -18.42 16.30 7.54
C GLU A 39 -17.33 15.99 6.50
N ARG A 40 -17.23 16.81 5.45
CA ARG A 40 -16.32 16.56 4.33
C ARG A 40 -14.90 16.65 4.80
N GLU A 41 -14.11 15.64 4.46
CA GLU A 41 -12.69 15.60 4.75
C GLU A 41 -11.87 15.80 3.48
N GLN A 42 -10.64 16.24 3.67
CA GLN A 42 -9.60 16.32 2.66
C GLN A 42 -8.60 15.22 2.94
N ILE A 43 -8.39 14.35 1.96
CA ILE A 43 -7.30 13.36 1.93
C ILE A 43 -6.16 13.99 1.13
N THR A 44 -4.94 13.93 1.66
CA THR A 44 -3.72 14.42 1.02
C THR A 44 -2.62 13.38 1.22
N VAL A 45 -1.95 12.99 0.14
CA VAL A 45 -0.75 12.15 0.19
C VAL A 45 0.45 12.98 -0.23
N CYS A 46 1.44 13.05 0.64
CA CYS A 46 2.75 13.61 0.34
C CYS A 46 3.77 12.49 0.09
N GLN A 47 4.74 12.76 -0.78
CA GLN A 47 5.91 11.92 -1.00
C GLN A 47 7.19 12.64 -0.57
N SER A 48 8.07 11.89 0.09
CA SER A 48 9.45 12.28 0.38
C SER A 48 10.37 11.09 0.06
N ASP A 49 11.12 11.21 -1.03
CA ASP A 49 11.93 10.11 -1.60
C ASP A 49 11.06 8.87 -1.89
N VAL A 50 11.30 7.76 -1.18
CA VAL A 50 10.55 6.50 -1.29
C VAL A 50 9.42 6.39 -0.26
N ARG A 51 9.19 7.41 0.57
CA ARG A 51 8.17 7.37 1.63
C ARG A 51 6.96 8.20 1.26
N PHE A 52 5.80 7.75 1.70
CA PHE A 52 4.54 8.45 1.54
C PHE A 52 3.86 8.68 2.89
N GLU A 53 3.24 9.84 3.04
CA GLU A 53 2.45 10.21 4.21
C GLU A 53 1.04 10.60 3.75
N MET A 54 0.02 9.89 4.22
CA MET A 54 -1.37 10.25 4.04
C MET A 54 -1.91 10.96 5.27
N VAL A 55 -2.38 12.18 5.06
CA VAL A 55 -3.04 13.00 6.07
C VAL A 55 -4.50 13.20 5.70
N ARG A 56 -5.35 13.13 6.72
CA ARG A 56 -6.79 13.41 6.62
C ARG A 56 -7.14 14.52 7.59
N HIS A 57 -7.86 15.52 7.11
CA HIS A 57 -8.41 16.58 7.96
C HIS A 57 -9.79 17.00 7.48
N HIS A 58 -10.60 17.48 8.40
CA HIS A 58 -11.91 18.02 8.07
C HIS A 58 -11.75 19.29 7.23
N LEU A 59 -12.43 19.37 6.08
CA LEU A 59 -12.25 20.42 5.08
C LEU A 59 -12.65 21.80 5.63
N ALA A 60 -13.71 21.86 6.46
CA ALA A 60 -14.22 23.13 6.96
C ALA A 60 -13.43 23.67 8.18
N SER A 61 -12.89 22.79 9.03
CA SER A 61 -12.23 23.17 10.29
C SER A 61 -10.71 23.02 10.25
N GLY A 62 -10.16 22.22 9.32
CA GLY A 62 -8.75 21.83 9.31
C GLY A 62 -8.37 20.85 10.42
N GLU A 63 -9.33 20.36 11.21
CA GLU A 63 -9.09 19.41 12.30
C GLU A 63 -8.62 18.07 11.74
N LEU A 64 -7.49 17.57 12.23
CA LEU A 64 -6.93 16.31 11.78
C LEU A 64 -7.81 15.14 12.21
N ARG A 65 -8.03 14.20 11.29
CA ARG A 65 -8.73 12.94 11.58
C ARG A 65 -7.85 11.96 12.33
N TYR A 66 -6.55 12.00 12.04
CA TYR A 66 -5.53 11.20 12.70
C TYR A 66 -4.52 12.11 13.39
N ASP A 67 -4.18 11.80 14.64
CA ASP A 67 -3.10 12.50 15.35
C ASP A 67 -1.73 12.23 14.70
N VAL A 68 -1.59 11.07 14.06
CA VAL A 68 -0.38 10.63 13.34
C VAL A 68 -0.76 10.33 11.89
N PRO A 69 -0.04 10.89 10.88
CA PRO A 69 -0.25 10.53 9.48
C PRO A 69 -0.10 9.03 9.24
N LEU A 70 -0.87 8.53 8.27
CA LEU A 70 -0.73 7.16 7.82
C LEU A 70 0.50 7.08 6.91
N THR A 71 1.39 6.12 7.15
CA THR A 71 2.67 6.05 6.42
C THR A 71 2.70 4.86 5.46
N ALA A 72 3.36 5.07 4.32
CA ALA A 72 3.73 4.02 3.39
C ALA A 72 5.21 4.15 3.02
N ASP A 73 5.82 3.03 2.65
CA ASP A 73 7.18 2.99 2.13
C ASP A 73 7.15 2.23 0.81
N GLY A 74 7.61 2.87 -0.26
CA GLY A 74 7.54 2.33 -1.62
C GLY A 74 8.34 1.06 -1.83
N ALA A 75 9.26 0.74 -0.91
CA ALA A 75 9.95 -0.54 -0.89
C ALA A 75 9.15 -1.63 -0.15
N LEU A 76 8.29 -1.29 0.81
CA LEU A 76 7.81 -2.26 1.80
C LEU A 76 6.29 -2.44 1.81
N THR A 77 5.56 -1.44 1.33
CA THR A 77 4.10 -1.40 1.38
C THR A 77 3.47 -1.68 0.02
N HIS A 78 2.23 -2.18 0.04
CA HIS A 78 1.46 -2.51 -1.16
C HIS A 78 1.43 -1.35 -2.18
N TYR A 79 1.80 -1.64 -3.42
CA TYR A 79 1.69 -0.70 -4.53
C TYR A 79 1.45 -1.41 -5.86
N THR A 80 0.24 -1.26 -6.42
CA THR A 80 -0.05 -1.74 -7.77
C THR A 80 -0.21 -0.59 -8.74
N PHE A 81 0.31 -0.76 -9.95
CA PHE A 81 0.11 0.12 -11.08
C PHE A 81 -0.22 -0.74 -12.30
N GLY A 82 -1.33 -0.48 -12.97
CA GLY A 82 -1.73 -1.23 -14.14
C GLY A 82 -2.90 -0.63 -14.89
N TRP A 83 -3.25 -1.25 -16.00
CA TRP A 83 -4.40 -0.84 -16.80
C TRP A 83 -5.67 -1.48 -16.23
N LEU A 84 -6.71 -0.66 -16.04
CA LEU A 84 -8.07 -1.16 -15.77
C LEU A 84 -8.76 -1.53 -17.09
N ASP A 85 -8.59 -0.67 -18.10
CA ASP A 85 -9.04 -0.81 -19.48
C ASP A 85 -8.12 -0.02 -20.41
N GLU A 86 -8.48 0.17 -21.68
CA GLU A 86 -7.65 0.85 -22.70
C GLU A 86 -7.45 2.35 -22.41
N GLU A 87 -8.29 2.97 -21.59
CA GLU A 87 -8.30 4.42 -21.35
C GLU A 87 -8.15 4.78 -19.86
N THR A 88 -7.87 3.80 -18.99
CA THR A 88 -7.85 4.00 -17.53
C THR A 88 -6.71 3.26 -16.88
N ILE A 89 -5.90 4.01 -16.12
CA ILE A 89 -4.88 3.47 -15.22
C ILE A 89 -5.49 3.25 -13.84
N LYS A 90 -5.28 2.06 -13.28
CA LYS A 90 -5.56 1.73 -11.89
C LYS A 90 -4.27 1.80 -11.08
N VAL A 91 -4.33 2.52 -9.96
CA VAL A 91 -3.26 2.57 -8.97
C VAL A 91 -3.81 2.22 -7.60
N GLU A 92 -3.09 1.41 -6.84
CA GLU A 92 -3.39 1.11 -5.45
C GLU A 92 -2.16 1.38 -4.59
N LEU A 93 -2.33 2.08 -3.48
CA LEU A 93 -1.26 2.37 -2.52
C LEU A 93 -1.71 2.02 -1.10
N GLY A 94 -0.99 1.10 -0.48
CA GLY A 94 -1.24 0.65 0.89
C GLY A 94 -0.53 1.53 1.91
N PHE A 95 -1.29 1.98 2.89
CA PHE A 95 -0.82 2.70 4.06
C PHE A 95 -1.08 1.92 5.33
N TRP A 96 -0.30 2.23 6.34
CA TRP A 96 -0.46 1.68 7.66
C TRP A 96 -1.06 2.67 8.65
N ASP A 97 -2.16 2.26 9.27
CA ASP A 97 -2.84 3.01 10.33
C ASP A 97 -2.33 2.54 11.69
N GLU A 98 -1.17 3.05 12.12
CA GLU A 98 -0.50 2.62 13.36
C GLU A 98 -1.41 2.63 14.61
N PRO A 99 -2.19 3.70 14.89
CA PRO A 99 -3.04 3.76 16.07
C PRO A 99 -4.12 2.66 16.11
N TYR A 100 -4.61 2.26 14.93
CA TYR A 100 -5.66 1.26 14.81
C TYR A 100 -5.15 -0.13 14.44
N ALA A 101 -3.85 -0.28 14.18
CA ALA A 101 -3.24 -1.54 13.80
C ALA A 101 -3.85 -2.17 12.53
N MET A 102 -4.24 -1.34 11.55
CA MET A 102 -4.95 -1.79 10.34
C MET A 102 -4.34 -1.24 9.04
N PRO A 103 -4.31 -2.03 7.95
CA PRO A 103 -3.96 -1.53 6.62
C PRO A 103 -5.12 -0.75 5.99
N ARG A 104 -4.79 0.35 5.31
CA ARG A 104 -5.69 1.15 4.47
C ARG A 104 -5.15 1.18 3.05
N ILE A 105 -5.99 0.95 2.05
CA ILE A 105 -5.57 0.99 0.64
C ILE A 105 -6.26 2.17 -0.02
N LEU A 106 -5.47 3.09 -0.55
CA LEU A 106 -5.94 4.14 -1.45
C LEU A 106 -6.01 3.55 -2.86
N HIS A 107 -7.20 3.51 -3.43
CA HIS A 107 -7.41 3.12 -4.82
C HIS A 107 -7.66 4.36 -5.67
N MET A 108 -7.11 4.37 -6.88
CA MET A 108 -7.30 5.40 -7.88
C MET A 108 -7.58 4.75 -9.24
N ALA A 109 -8.57 5.27 -9.95
CA ALA A 109 -8.82 5.00 -11.36
C ALA A 109 -8.72 6.32 -12.12
N VAL A 110 -7.67 6.45 -12.90
CA VAL A 110 -7.23 7.71 -13.51
C VAL A 110 -7.36 7.61 -15.03
N PRO A 111 -8.13 8.51 -15.67
CA PRO A 111 -8.24 8.57 -17.13
C PRO A 111 -6.88 8.80 -17.81
N TRP A 112 -6.62 8.09 -18.90
CA TRP A 112 -5.35 8.06 -19.60
C TRP A 112 -5.53 8.15 -21.11
N ASN A 113 -4.58 8.79 -21.78
CA ASN A 113 -4.48 8.82 -23.23
C ASN A 113 -3.40 7.82 -23.68
N GLU A 114 -3.80 6.67 -24.22
CA GLU A 114 -2.85 5.67 -24.72
C GLU A 114 -1.99 6.20 -25.87
N GLU A 115 -2.53 7.05 -26.76
CA GLU A 115 -1.82 7.56 -27.93
C GLU A 115 -0.70 8.53 -27.54
N GLU A 116 -0.98 9.40 -26.58
CA GLU A 116 -0.03 10.41 -26.10
C GLU A 116 0.82 9.92 -24.92
N ASP A 117 0.43 8.79 -24.30
CA ASP A 117 1.01 8.23 -23.08
C ASP A 117 0.98 9.24 -21.91
N GLU A 118 -0.16 9.91 -21.73
CA GLU A 118 -0.34 10.98 -20.76
C GLU A 118 -1.69 10.89 -20.03
N GLN A 119 -1.72 11.38 -18.78
CA GLN A 119 -2.95 11.46 -17.98
C GLN A 119 -3.94 12.48 -18.56
N ARG A 120 -5.21 12.10 -18.63
CA ARG A 120 -6.31 12.96 -19.09
C ARG A 120 -6.88 13.81 -17.94
N LEU A 121 -6.26 14.96 -17.71
CA LEU A 121 -6.66 15.91 -16.65
C LEU A 121 -8.01 16.62 -16.89
N ASP A 122 -8.57 16.49 -18.09
CA ASP A 122 -9.88 17.04 -18.47
C ASP A 122 -11.06 16.13 -18.08
N LEU A 123 -10.79 14.88 -17.71
CA LEU A 123 -11.79 13.89 -17.30
C LEU A 123 -11.73 13.65 -15.79
N PRO A 124 -12.87 13.37 -15.14
CA PRO A 124 -12.89 13.08 -13.71
C PRO A 124 -12.19 11.75 -13.42
N ALA A 125 -11.31 11.73 -12.42
CA ALA A 125 -10.75 10.50 -11.88
C ALA A 125 -11.59 10.01 -10.70
N GLU A 126 -11.57 8.70 -10.46
CA GLU A 126 -12.20 8.09 -9.29
C GLU A 126 -11.13 7.71 -8.28
N ALA A 127 -11.43 7.90 -7.00
CA ALA A 127 -10.57 7.43 -5.92
C ALA A 127 -11.40 7.08 -4.70
N TRP A 128 -10.92 6.13 -3.91
CA TRP A 128 -11.53 5.76 -2.65
C TRP A 128 -10.50 5.17 -1.69
N LEU A 129 -10.72 5.36 -0.40
CA LEU A 129 -9.94 4.73 0.65
C LEU A 129 -10.71 3.51 1.16
N GLN A 130 -10.03 2.36 1.24
CA GLN A 130 -10.62 1.10 1.68
C GLN A 130 -9.86 0.52 2.88
N THR A 131 -10.56 -0.09 3.83
CA THR A 131 -9.93 -1.02 4.79
C THR A 131 -9.46 -2.29 4.07
N ALA A 132 -8.23 -2.75 4.32
CA ALA A 132 -7.82 -4.07 3.86
C ALA A 132 -8.25 -5.21 4.81
N ASP A 133 -9.11 -4.90 5.80
CA ASP A 133 -9.51 -5.83 6.85
C ASP A 133 -10.44 -6.93 6.34
N TRP A 134 -10.18 -8.15 6.81
CA TRP A 134 -10.94 -9.37 6.54
C TRP A 134 -11.84 -9.78 7.73
N GLN A 135 -11.65 -9.19 8.92
CA GLN A 135 -12.49 -9.43 10.11
C GLN A 135 -13.67 -8.46 10.24
N MET A 136 -13.61 -7.31 9.58
CA MET A 136 -14.64 -6.28 9.65
C MET A 136 -15.29 -6.05 8.28
N PRO A 137 -16.52 -5.48 8.23
CA PRO A 137 -17.10 -5.03 6.98
C PRO A 137 -16.12 -4.11 6.25
N ILE A 138 -15.92 -4.36 4.96
CA ILE A 138 -15.10 -3.48 4.12
C ILE A 138 -15.76 -2.10 4.11
N GLU A 139 -15.08 -1.11 4.68
CA GLU A 139 -15.51 0.27 4.62
C GLU A 139 -14.81 0.95 3.44
N GLN A 140 -15.61 1.60 2.60
CA GLN A 140 -15.13 2.41 1.49
C GLN A 140 -15.53 3.86 1.70
N GLU A 141 -14.53 4.73 1.69
CA GLU A 141 -14.71 6.18 1.70
C GLU A 141 -14.42 6.71 0.29
N LEU A 142 -15.46 7.12 -0.42
CA LEU A 142 -15.33 7.61 -1.80
C LEU A 142 -14.85 9.05 -1.84
N CYS A 143 -14.00 9.39 -2.80
CA CYS A 143 -13.68 10.77 -3.15
C CYS A 143 -14.78 11.38 -4.05
N LEU A 144 -14.90 12.71 -4.02
CA LEU A 144 -15.61 13.46 -5.05
C LEU A 144 -14.75 13.49 -6.34
N PRO A 145 -15.20 12.93 -7.47
CA PRO A 145 -14.36 12.74 -8.64
C PRO A 145 -13.68 14.01 -9.16
N GLN A 146 -14.40 15.13 -9.16
CA GLN A 146 -13.90 16.43 -9.60
C GLN A 146 -12.84 17.07 -8.69
N THR A 147 -12.58 16.48 -7.53
CA THR A 147 -11.57 16.95 -6.57
C THR A 147 -10.32 16.08 -6.56
N VAL A 148 -10.32 14.98 -7.32
CA VAL A 148 -9.19 14.06 -7.39
C VAL A 148 -8.08 14.71 -8.20
N TYR A 149 -6.95 14.88 -7.54
CA TYR A 149 -5.66 15.20 -8.12
C TYR A 149 -4.71 14.04 -7.83
N ALA A 150 -3.97 13.59 -8.85
CA ALA A 150 -2.96 12.56 -8.73
C ALA A 150 -1.81 12.89 -9.67
N ASP A 151 -0.59 12.92 -9.16
CA ASP A 151 0.66 13.06 -9.92
C ASP A 151 1.32 11.67 -10.02
N LEU A 152 0.84 10.87 -10.96
CA LEU A 152 1.29 9.48 -11.10
C LEU A 152 2.78 9.38 -11.45
N ALA A 153 3.31 10.35 -12.20
CA ALA A 153 4.72 10.37 -12.59
C ALA A 153 5.62 10.57 -11.36
N THR A 154 5.26 11.50 -10.46
CA THR A 154 6.00 11.71 -9.22
C THR A 154 5.84 10.51 -8.28
N MET A 155 4.63 9.96 -8.15
CA MET A 155 4.38 8.75 -7.35
C MET A 155 5.28 7.60 -7.78
N GLU A 156 5.39 7.32 -9.09
CA GLU A 156 6.22 6.25 -9.62
C GLU A 156 7.70 6.37 -9.21
N LEU A 157 8.22 7.59 -9.02
CA LEU A 157 9.59 7.82 -8.55
C LEU A 157 9.87 7.19 -7.18
N GLY A 158 8.85 7.02 -6.34
CA GLY A 158 8.99 6.38 -5.04
C GLY A 158 9.12 4.85 -5.11
N PHE A 159 8.87 4.25 -6.29
CA PHE A 159 8.80 2.80 -6.50
C PHE A 159 9.78 2.27 -7.57
N VAL A 160 10.69 3.12 -8.08
CA VAL A 160 11.53 2.88 -9.29
C VAL A 160 12.32 1.57 -9.25
N ASP A 161 12.68 1.08 -8.06
CA ASP A 161 13.48 -0.14 -7.92
C ASP A 161 12.65 -1.45 -7.91
N ARG A 162 11.31 -1.39 -8.00
CA ARG A 162 10.45 -2.57 -7.77
C ARG A 162 9.38 -2.91 -8.83
N GLY A 163 9.00 -2.00 -9.73
CA GLY A 163 7.90 -2.25 -10.69
C GLY A 163 6.51 -2.37 -10.01
N PRO A 164 5.43 -2.78 -10.70
CA PRO A 164 4.12 -2.97 -10.09
C PRO A 164 4.13 -4.24 -9.22
N VAL A 165 3.93 -4.08 -7.91
CA VAL A 165 4.05 -5.15 -6.92
C VAL A 165 2.66 -5.50 -6.35
N GLY A 166 2.44 -6.75 -5.97
CA GLY A 166 1.21 -7.15 -5.29
C GLY A 166 1.07 -6.57 -3.88
N LEU A 167 0.21 -7.19 -3.08
CA LEU A 167 -0.04 -6.87 -1.66
C LEU A 167 1.28 -7.04 -0.88
N PHE A 168 1.77 -6.07 -0.08
CA PHE A 168 2.89 -6.26 0.85
C PHE A 168 2.65 -5.49 2.14
N PHE A 169 2.82 -6.14 3.29
CA PHE A 169 2.47 -5.58 4.59
C PHE A 169 3.43 -5.97 5.71
N SER A 170 4.69 -6.32 5.38
CA SER A 170 5.77 -6.29 6.35
C SER A 170 6.40 -4.90 6.38
N GLY A 171 6.72 -4.42 7.58
CA GLY A 171 7.56 -3.22 7.74
C GLY A 171 9.05 -3.51 7.61
N ASP A 172 9.45 -4.78 7.54
CA ASP A 172 10.85 -5.18 7.39
C ASP A 172 11.18 -5.50 5.93
N GLU A 173 12.39 -5.15 5.50
CA GLU A 173 12.96 -5.71 4.28
C GLU A 173 13.22 -7.21 4.48
N ILE A 174 12.58 -8.04 3.66
CA ILE A 174 12.75 -9.50 3.70
C ILE A 174 13.68 -9.91 2.56
N VAL A 175 14.82 -10.51 2.89
CA VAL A 175 15.79 -11.04 1.92
C VAL A 175 15.77 -12.57 1.99
N PRO A 176 15.20 -13.27 0.99
CA PRO A 176 15.15 -14.73 1.00
C PRO A 176 16.54 -15.34 0.83
N THR A 177 16.82 -16.43 1.57
CA THR A 177 18.08 -17.17 1.47
C THR A 177 17.84 -18.66 1.23
N PRO A 178 18.76 -19.37 0.56
CA PRO A 178 18.59 -20.81 0.30
C PRO A 178 18.38 -21.66 1.58
N GLU A 179 18.88 -21.20 2.72
CA GLU A 179 18.79 -21.90 4.00
C GLU A 179 17.44 -21.72 4.71
N THR A 180 16.70 -20.67 4.38
CA THR A 180 15.44 -20.30 5.05
C THR A 180 14.21 -20.48 4.18
N VAL A 181 14.40 -20.43 2.85
CA VAL A 181 13.28 -20.57 1.91
C VAL A 181 12.76 -21.99 1.91
N GLY A 182 11.44 -22.12 1.96
CA GLY A 182 10.75 -23.38 1.78
C GLY A 182 9.26 -23.23 2.00
N ARG A 183 8.50 -24.29 1.75
CA ARG A 183 7.05 -24.26 1.91
C ARG A 183 6.66 -24.76 3.29
N ALA A 184 5.79 -24.02 3.96
CA ALA A 184 5.23 -24.42 5.24
C ALA A 184 3.71 -24.56 5.16
N ARG A 185 3.19 -25.51 5.94
CA ARG A 185 1.76 -25.61 6.26
C ARG A 185 1.54 -25.11 7.68
N VAL A 186 0.52 -24.29 7.86
CA VAL A 186 0.12 -23.75 9.16
C VAL A 186 -0.57 -24.85 9.96
N GLN A 187 -0.13 -25.05 11.21
CA GLN A 187 -0.72 -25.98 12.17
C GLN A 187 -1.16 -25.22 13.42
N THR A 188 -2.47 -25.17 13.66
CA THR A 188 -3.03 -24.46 14.82
C THR A 188 -4.41 -25.01 15.20
N ASP A 189 -4.79 -24.88 16.47
CA ASP A 189 -6.17 -25.15 16.92
C ASP A 189 -7.08 -23.91 16.78
N THR A 190 -6.50 -22.74 16.44
CA THR A 190 -7.21 -21.47 16.36
C THR A 190 -6.81 -20.71 15.09
N THR A 191 -6.20 -19.53 15.24
CA THR A 191 -5.65 -18.73 14.15
C THR A 191 -4.25 -18.27 14.53
N VAL A 192 -3.43 -18.01 13.53
CA VAL A 192 -2.05 -17.56 13.72
C VAL A 192 -1.95 -16.12 13.24
N SER A 193 -1.48 -15.23 14.10
CA SER A 193 -1.31 -13.82 13.76
C SER A 193 -0.13 -13.61 12.82
N VAL A 194 -0.34 -12.79 11.80
CA VAL A 194 0.70 -12.30 10.90
C VAL A 194 1.04 -10.87 11.28
N TYR A 195 2.23 -10.71 11.85
CA TYR A 195 2.73 -9.45 12.37
C TYR A 195 3.42 -8.64 11.26
N GLN A 196 3.38 -7.31 11.40
CA GLN A 196 4.10 -6.41 10.49
C GLN A 196 5.63 -6.52 10.64
N TRP A 197 6.13 -6.76 11.85
CA TRP A 197 7.56 -6.72 12.21
C TRP A 197 8.08 -8.06 12.73
N SER A 198 9.36 -8.34 12.47
CA SER A 198 10.13 -9.53 12.85
C SER A 198 10.37 -9.71 14.35
N SER A 199 10.27 -8.61 15.10
CA SER A 199 10.39 -8.59 16.56
C SER A 199 9.10 -8.05 17.20
N PRO A 200 7.98 -8.78 17.09
CA PRO A 200 6.70 -8.28 17.54
C PRO A 200 6.66 -8.12 19.06
N ASN A 201 5.99 -7.06 19.51
CA ASN A 201 5.65 -6.80 20.90
C ASN A 201 4.12 -6.61 21.03
N ALA A 202 3.63 -6.30 22.24
CA ALA A 202 2.19 -6.17 22.50
C ALA A 202 1.49 -5.07 21.68
N ALA A 203 2.23 -4.09 21.15
CA ALA A 203 1.72 -3.02 20.29
C ALA A 203 2.04 -3.28 18.81
N THR A 204 2.73 -4.37 18.47
CA THR A 204 2.98 -4.72 17.07
C THR A 204 1.68 -5.12 16.42
N PRO A 205 1.28 -4.46 15.34
CA PRO A 205 -0.01 -4.78 14.74
C PRO A 205 0.01 -6.14 14.04
N VAL A 206 -1.20 -6.68 13.90
CA VAL A 206 -1.51 -7.90 13.17
C VAL A 206 -2.35 -7.51 11.95
N TRP A 207 -1.83 -7.71 10.74
CA TRP A 207 -2.55 -7.33 9.52
C TRP A 207 -3.29 -8.50 8.87
N TRP A 208 -2.94 -9.73 9.24
CA TRP A 208 -3.57 -10.94 8.71
C TRP A 208 -3.63 -12.04 9.76
N GLN A 209 -4.46 -13.05 9.51
CA GLN A 209 -4.38 -14.32 10.22
C GLN A 209 -4.35 -15.49 9.26
N LEU A 210 -3.56 -16.49 9.62
CA LEU A 210 -3.54 -17.77 8.95
C LEU A 210 -4.34 -18.79 9.75
N TYR A 211 -4.91 -19.75 9.03
CA TYR A 211 -5.73 -20.82 9.57
C TYR A 211 -5.03 -22.17 9.45
N ASP A 212 -5.52 -23.14 10.22
CA ASP A 212 -5.05 -24.52 10.10
C ASP A 212 -5.16 -25.02 8.66
N GLY A 213 -4.06 -25.56 8.15
CA GLY A 213 -3.97 -26.09 6.79
C GLY A 213 -3.58 -25.07 5.72
N ASP A 214 -3.54 -23.77 6.01
CA ASP A 214 -3.04 -22.77 5.05
C ASP A 214 -1.60 -23.09 4.64
N GLU A 215 -1.29 -22.93 3.35
CA GLU A 215 0.06 -23.09 2.81
C GLU A 215 0.67 -21.73 2.51
N VAL A 216 1.88 -21.53 3.00
CA VAL A 216 2.65 -20.29 2.83
C VAL A 216 4.07 -20.62 2.42
N GLU A 217 4.71 -19.70 1.71
CA GLU A 217 6.15 -19.80 1.43
C GLU A 217 6.90 -19.07 2.55
N VAL A 218 7.79 -19.76 3.27
CA VAL A 218 8.71 -19.13 4.21
C VAL A 218 9.82 -18.47 3.42
N LEU A 219 10.08 -17.20 3.69
CA LEU A 219 11.05 -16.38 2.98
C LEU A 219 12.34 -16.25 3.79
N ALA A 220 12.21 -15.91 5.07
CA ALA A 220 13.31 -15.62 5.96
C ALA A 220 12.95 -15.99 7.40
N VAL A 221 13.96 -16.05 8.28
CA VAL A 221 13.77 -16.35 9.70
C VAL A 221 14.49 -15.31 10.54
N HIS A 222 13.83 -14.83 11.59
CA HIS A 222 14.37 -13.93 12.60
C HIS A 222 13.96 -14.39 14.00
N GLY A 223 14.89 -15.01 14.73
CA GLY A 223 14.61 -15.54 16.06
C GLY A 223 13.51 -16.59 16.03
N ALA A 224 12.40 -16.33 16.74
CA ALA A 224 11.24 -17.22 16.80
C ALA A 224 10.21 -17.00 15.66
N PHE A 225 10.44 -16.00 14.80
CA PHE A 225 9.49 -15.61 13.75
C PHE A 225 10.03 -15.92 12.36
N GLY A 226 9.15 -16.39 11.47
CA GLY A 226 9.41 -16.62 10.06
C GLY A 226 8.66 -15.59 9.22
N ALA A 227 9.35 -14.94 8.30
CA ALA A 227 8.71 -14.14 7.27
C ALA A 227 8.04 -15.08 6.28
N VAL A 228 6.77 -14.86 5.99
CA VAL A 228 5.98 -15.71 5.08
C VAL A 228 5.42 -14.89 3.93
N ALA A 229 5.33 -15.50 2.75
CA ALA A 229 4.54 -15.02 1.62
C ALA A 229 3.19 -15.76 1.58
N ILE A 230 2.11 -14.98 1.54
CA ILE A 230 0.73 -15.43 1.65
C ILE A 230 0.03 -15.20 0.29
N PRO A 231 -0.54 -16.25 -0.33
CA PRO A 231 -1.12 -16.19 -1.68
C PRO A 231 -2.51 -15.52 -1.68
N ILE A 232 -2.59 -14.24 -1.30
CA ILE A 232 -3.83 -13.46 -1.36
C ILE A 232 -4.01 -12.92 -2.78
N GLY A 233 -5.08 -13.34 -3.45
CA GLY A 233 -5.38 -12.87 -4.82
C GLY A 233 -4.46 -13.44 -5.91
N VAL A 234 -3.57 -14.37 -5.56
CA VAL A 234 -2.69 -15.10 -6.49
C VAL A 234 -2.72 -16.59 -6.18
N SER A 235 -2.40 -17.43 -7.16
CA SER A 235 -2.47 -18.89 -7.01
C SER A 235 -1.32 -19.49 -6.21
N GLU A 236 -0.14 -18.88 -6.26
CA GLU A 236 1.06 -19.37 -5.56
C GLU A 236 2.09 -18.25 -5.33
N CYS A 237 2.92 -18.42 -4.30
CA CYS A 237 4.01 -17.52 -3.94
C CYS A 237 5.36 -18.21 -4.18
N VAL A 238 5.77 -18.31 -5.44
CA VAL A 238 7.03 -18.97 -5.78
C VAL A 238 8.19 -17.98 -5.70
N VAL A 239 9.13 -18.22 -4.79
CA VAL A 239 10.45 -17.56 -4.78
C VAL A 239 11.35 -18.30 -5.75
N ARG A 240 11.90 -17.61 -6.75
CA ARG A 240 12.80 -18.25 -7.69
C ARG A 240 14.24 -18.22 -7.17
N PRO A 241 15.09 -19.20 -7.54
CA PRO A 241 16.49 -19.20 -7.12
C PRO A 241 17.25 -17.92 -7.48
N GLU A 242 16.90 -17.27 -8.59
CA GLU A 242 17.47 -15.99 -8.99
C GLU A 242 17.11 -14.81 -8.07
N ASP A 243 16.03 -14.91 -7.30
CA ASP A 243 15.58 -13.87 -6.37
C ASP A 243 16.27 -13.97 -5.00
N MET A 244 17.03 -15.05 -4.76
CA MET A 244 17.72 -15.29 -3.49
C MET A 244 18.87 -14.31 -3.28
N GLY A 245 19.01 -13.80 -2.05
CA GLY A 245 20.02 -12.80 -1.69
C GLY A 245 19.66 -11.37 -2.09
N HIS A 246 18.46 -11.15 -2.62
CA HIS A 246 17.90 -9.84 -2.94
C HIS A 246 16.62 -9.57 -2.13
N PRO A 247 16.24 -8.29 -1.90
CA PRO A 247 14.96 -7.96 -1.28
C PRO A 247 13.80 -8.60 -2.05
N TYR A 248 12.91 -9.29 -1.33
CA TYR A 248 11.77 -9.96 -1.93
C TYR A 248 10.85 -8.94 -2.63
N ASN A 249 10.50 -9.22 -3.88
CA ASN A 249 9.71 -8.38 -4.77
C ASN A 249 8.63 -9.19 -5.52
N GLY A 250 8.27 -10.37 -5.00
CA GLY A 250 7.22 -11.21 -5.59
C GLY A 250 5.83 -10.57 -5.49
N PRO A 251 4.74 -11.24 -5.92
CA PRO A 251 3.41 -10.64 -5.93
C PRO A 251 2.62 -10.86 -4.63
N CYS A 252 3.20 -11.53 -3.63
CA CYS A 252 2.46 -12.01 -2.46
C CYS A 252 2.59 -11.12 -1.24
N ALA A 253 1.51 -11.07 -0.47
CA ALA A 253 1.47 -10.42 0.83
C ALA A 253 2.48 -11.04 1.79
N THR A 254 3.19 -10.21 2.55
CA THR A 254 4.22 -10.66 3.48
C THR A 254 4.00 -10.17 4.89
N GLY A 255 4.44 -10.99 5.84
CA GLY A 255 4.50 -10.63 7.25
C GLY A 255 5.19 -11.72 8.06
N TRP A 256 5.26 -11.52 9.37
CA TRP A 256 6.01 -12.36 10.29
C TRP A 256 5.08 -13.23 11.12
N VAL A 257 5.37 -14.52 11.18
CA VAL A 257 4.57 -15.54 11.85
C VAL A 257 5.43 -16.29 12.84
N ASP A 258 4.87 -16.63 14.00
CA ASP A 258 5.57 -17.48 14.97
C ASP A 258 5.82 -18.88 14.37
N GLN A 259 7.09 -19.25 14.27
CA GLN A 259 7.53 -20.48 13.60
C GLN A 259 7.01 -21.74 14.25
N GLN A 260 6.60 -21.71 15.52
CA GLN A 260 6.04 -22.89 16.18
C GLN A 260 4.78 -23.43 15.48
N TYR A 261 4.08 -22.58 14.72
CA TYR A 261 2.89 -22.94 13.96
C TYR A 261 3.19 -23.30 12.50
N LEU A 262 4.44 -23.24 12.06
CA LEU A 262 4.83 -23.50 10.67
C LEU A 262 5.47 -24.89 10.55
N GLN A 263 4.75 -25.83 9.95
CA GLN A 263 5.29 -27.13 9.59
C GLN A 263 5.90 -27.08 8.19
N MET A 264 7.23 -27.14 8.09
CA MET A 264 7.90 -27.26 6.79
C MET A 264 7.46 -28.53 6.07
N ILE A 265 6.99 -28.39 4.84
CA ILE A 265 6.51 -29.48 4.00
C ILE A 265 7.36 -29.68 2.74
N GLN A 266 8.13 -28.67 2.31
CA GLN A 266 9.09 -28.75 1.20
C GLN A 266 10.25 -27.78 1.40
#